data_AF-A0A3L7WJ08-F1
#
_entry.id   AF-A0A3L7WJ08-F1
#
_cell.length_a   1.000
_cell.length_b   1.000
_cell.length_c   1.000
_cell.angle_alpha   90.00
_cell.angle_beta   90.00
_cell.angle_gamma   90.00
#
_symmetry.space_group_name_H-M   'P 1'
#
loop_
_entity.id
_entity.type
_entity.pdbx_description
1 polymer ?
#
loop_
_entity_poly.entity_id
_entity_poly.type
_entity_poly.pdbx_seq_one_letter_code
_entity_poly.pdbx_strand_id
1 'polypeptide(L)'
;MLSATSLRTRMRRLCVHFIVFVSVISALLPSGVAAQAGARPGRFVIAPEPKARTVTTTEDMFYGQLTTGSTRSIVLNWAQTAARMGSYDVYKSVGTGTSATKIGTTTFVADAAALSTAFVTAPRQLLALRHAYSTTGLYTDTVSVSTVYDNLASINTLLDKTTRTVTDTVLIEKTRFAIQRFPILAQAVGLSYRDTDTTNSRATLTYTIKYAGTTTVLGSIVVAPDGTTTNLPTPSGLREAGVYDGPSDLGIIGTARPATAPERFDSGLVQNEINNDGTVYLTWTKGLMNNGRMIAGYNVYRMAPAAPSWTKLNSDLVSINEYQPITPPNITIPGTPTINVPAYKDDAYLYADTLITNPSHYRSWLYKVCPVDIANKEGTCSSSITAVKRDLIPPTPVDTITVKTTYPTSAAAGTPKVELSWRYTDLDTSGIGAAPTFYVTRAITTGLKMNQWTPVATIPASRRTQLTTYADRPPVGTTYWYRVQVRDNAGNWSNPSRPVKGGIFDRTPPTQPVIENQTKTPCLAALPPRLSPPADVKQVVLYRSLNGSPWVLVKRFRPSATKVKPFGVDLVDTYVPAQTNA
;
A
#
# COMPACT_ATOMS: atom_id res chain seq x y z
N MET A 1 -4.26 74.03 21.56
CA MET A 1 -5.72 73.83 21.72
C MET A 1 -6.21 72.96 20.57
N LEU A 2 -6.86 71.83 20.91
CA LEU A 2 -7.91 71.05 20.20
C LEU A 2 -8.01 71.18 18.64
N SER A 3 -8.21 70.14 17.83
CA SER A 3 -8.97 68.91 18.04
C SER A 3 -8.69 67.85 16.98
N ALA A 4 -8.94 66.59 17.36
CA ALA A 4 -8.90 65.41 16.52
C ALA A 4 -10.15 65.27 15.65
N THR A 5 -10.13 65.80 14.42
CA THR A 5 -11.26 65.60 13.48
C THR A 5 -10.88 65.62 11.98
N SER A 6 -9.75 65.02 11.56
CA SER A 6 -9.45 64.86 10.12
C SER A 6 -8.87 63.50 9.68
N LEU A 7 -8.68 62.54 10.59
CA LEU A 7 -8.06 61.24 10.25
C LEU A 7 -9.06 60.12 9.84
N ARG A 8 -10.39 60.36 9.89
CA ARG A 8 -11.40 59.32 9.57
C ARG A 8 -12.05 59.40 8.19
N THR A 9 -11.80 60.46 7.40
CA THR A 9 -12.47 60.63 6.10
C THR A 9 -11.60 60.30 4.88
N ARG A 10 -10.30 60.01 5.05
CA ARG A 10 -9.40 59.57 3.95
C ARG A 10 -9.16 58.04 3.86
N MET A 11 -9.64 57.24 4.81
CA MET A 11 -9.52 55.77 4.75
C MET A 11 -10.69 55.03 4.07
N ARG A 12 -11.79 55.72 3.71
CA ARG A 12 -12.95 55.06 3.05
C ARG A 12 -13.00 55.16 1.52
N ARG A 13 -12.08 55.86 0.86
CA ARG A 13 -12.01 55.92 -0.63
C ARG A 13 -10.84 55.17 -1.27
N LEU A 14 -9.94 54.55 -0.50
CA LEU A 14 -8.88 53.68 -1.04
C LEU A 14 -9.25 52.18 -1.09
N CYS A 15 -10.27 51.74 -0.34
CA CYS A 15 -10.66 50.33 -0.25
C CYS A 15 -11.59 49.82 -1.38
N VAL A 16 -12.04 50.68 -2.32
CA VAL A 16 -13.01 50.26 -3.35
C VAL A 16 -12.41 50.10 -4.75
N HIS A 17 -11.16 50.54 -4.99
CA HIS A 17 -10.50 50.38 -6.30
C HIS A 17 -9.39 49.32 -6.34
N PHE A 18 -9.12 48.60 -5.24
CA PHE A 18 -8.14 47.51 -5.23
C PHE A 18 -8.75 46.09 -5.32
N ILE A 19 -10.08 45.96 -5.20
CA ILE A 19 -10.77 44.66 -5.23
C ILE A 19 -10.99 44.13 -6.68
N VAL A 20 -10.77 44.95 -7.71
CA VAL A 20 -11.07 44.55 -9.10
C VAL A 20 -9.84 44.18 -9.94
N PHE A 21 -8.60 44.38 -9.46
CA PHE A 21 -7.39 44.09 -10.26
C PHE A 21 -6.57 42.86 -9.81
N VAL A 22 -6.99 42.13 -8.78
CA VAL A 22 -6.27 40.95 -8.24
C VAL A 22 -6.85 39.60 -8.73
N SER A 23 -7.78 39.61 -9.69
CA SER A 23 -8.36 38.36 -10.26
C SER A 23 -7.70 37.87 -11.56
N VAL A 24 -6.59 38.47 -12.03
CA VAL A 24 -5.97 38.07 -13.32
C VAL A 24 -4.48 37.76 -13.27
N ILE A 25 -3.74 38.02 -12.19
CA ILE A 25 -2.29 37.74 -12.16
C ILE A 25 -1.89 37.04 -10.86
N SER A 26 -2.15 35.74 -10.79
CA SER A 26 -1.49 34.80 -9.85
C SER A 26 -1.22 33.44 -10.52
N ALA A 27 -1.03 33.47 -11.85
CA ALA A 27 -0.22 32.49 -12.55
C ALA A 27 1.22 33.02 -12.56
N LEU A 28 2.19 32.16 -12.21
CA LEU A 28 3.66 32.31 -12.18
C LEU A 28 4.26 32.35 -10.76
N LEU A 29 4.74 31.15 -10.38
CA LEU A 29 5.80 30.74 -9.42
C LEU A 29 6.88 31.79 -9.05
N PRO A 30 7.85 31.49 -8.15
CA PRO A 30 7.83 30.86 -6.82
C PRO A 30 8.72 31.63 -5.79
N SER A 31 8.86 31.02 -4.59
CA SER A 31 9.92 31.19 -3.58
C SER A 31 9.89 32.40 -2.63
N GLY A 32 9.92 32.07 -1.33
CA GLY A 32 10.99 32.61 -0.49
C GLY A 32 10.61 33.50 0.69
N VAL A 33 10.39 32.84 1.82
CA VAL A 33 10.87 33.19 3.18
C VAL A 33 10.16 34.29 3.99
N ALA A 34 9.89 33.88 5.24
CA ALA A 34 9.80 34.64 6.50
C ALA A 34 8.40 35.07 6.97
N ALA A 35 7.87 34.36 7.99
CA ALA A 35 8.06 34.81 9.37
C ALA A 35 7.56 33.74 10.37
N GLN A 36 8.53 33.27 11.14
CA GLN A 36 8.43 32.33 12.24
C GLN A 36 7.68 32.98 13.42
N ALA A 37 6.58 32.36 13.88
CA ALA A 37 5.91 32.72 15.12
C ALA A 37 5.90 31.51 16.07
N GLY A 38 6.75 31.62 17.09
CA GLY A 38 6.69 30.98 18.42
C GLY A 38 6.09 29.59 18.53
N ALA A 39 6.97 28.59 18.71
CA ALA A 39 6.62 27.28 19.22
C ALA A 39 5.79 27.38 20.51
N ARG A 40 4.52 26.96 20.43
CA ARG A 40 3.84 26.41 21.61
C ARG A 40 4.15 24.92 21.63
N PRO A 41 4.73 24.36 22.72
CA PRO A 41 4.87 22.92 22.84
C PRO A 41 3.49 22.29 22.71
N GLY A 42 3.42 21.24 21.89
CA GLY A 42 2.18 20.49 21.66
C GLY A 42 1.57 20.11 23.00
N ARG A 43 0.36 20.64 23.23
CA ARG A 43 -0.49 20.19 24.32
C ARG A 43 -0.80 18.73 24.01
N PHE A 44 -0.17 17.82 24.76
CA PHE A 44 -0.66 16.46 24.88
C PHE A 44 -2.13 16.57 25.26
N VAL A 45 -3.02 16.18 24.34
CA VAL A 45 -4.35 15.79 24.72
C VAL A 45 -4.14 14.45 25.41
N ILE A 46 -3.94 14.52 26.73
CA ILE A 46 -4.18 13.38 27.61
C ILE A 46 -5.59 12.95 27.26
N ALA A 47 -5.71 11.73 26.70
CA ALA A 47 -7.00 11.06 26.63
C ALA A 47 -7.69 11.27 27.98
N PRO A 48 -8.98 11.64 28.04
CA PRO A 48 -9.64 11.90 29.31
C PRO A 48 -9.25 10.82 30.30
N GLU A 49 -8.82 11.23 31.50
CA GLU A 49 -8.48 10.34 32.61
C GLU A 49 -9.33 9.08 32.51
N PRO A 50 -8.75 7.86 32.51
CA PRO A 50 -9.56 6.70 32.77
C PRO A 50 -10.15 6.95 34.16
N LYS A 51 -11.40 7.43 34.21
CA LYS A 51 -12.18 7.55 35.43
C LYS A 51 -11.96 6.22 36.12
N ALA A 52 -11.43 6.26 37.35
CA ALA A 52 -11.28 5.09 38.19
C ALA A 52 -12.57 4.29 38.05
N ARG A 53 -12.50 3.17 37.33
CA ARG A 53 -13.68 2.40 36.99
C ARG A 53 -14.24 1.96 38.33
N THR A 54 -15.41 2.48 38.69
CA THR A 54 -16.16 1.96 39.82
C THR A 54 -16.48 0.52 39.45
N VAL A 55 -15.74 -0.41 40.03
CA VAL A 55 -15.90 -1.86 39.81
C VAL A 55 -17.33 -2.19 40.21
N THR A 56 -18.19 -2.37 39.20
CA THR A 56 -19.63 -2.59 39.34
C THR A 56 -20.09 -3.85 38.61
N THR A 57 -19.16 -4.65 38.08
CA THR A 57 -19.48 -5.96 37.49
C THR A 57 -19.06 -7.06 38.44
N THR A 58 -20.00 -7.98 38.69
CA THR A 58 -19.96 -9.16 39.57
C THR A 58 -18.89 -10.23 39.23
N GLU A 59 -17.97 -9.97 38.30
CA GLU A 59 -16.97 -10.93 37.81
C GLU A 59 -15.55 -10.39 38.01
N ASP A 60 -15.10 -10.47 39.25
CA ASP A 60 -13.80 -9.98 39.72
C ASP A 60 -12.67 -11.04 39.56
N MET A 61 -13.07 -12.28 39.28
CA MET A 61 -12.20 -13.42 39.00
C MET A 61 -12.47 -13.96 37.59
N PHE A 62 -11.43 -14.52 36.99
CA PHE A 62 -11.48 -15.15 35.67
C PHE A 62 -10.97 -16.57 35.71
N TYR A 63 -11.40 -17.36 34.73
CA TYR A 63 -10.86 -18.69 34.50
C TYR A 63 -10.72 -19.04 33.01
N GLY A 64 -9.93 -20.09 32.77
CA GLY A 64 -9.94 -20.88 31.54
C GLY A 64 -9.96 -22.36 31.90
N GLN A 65 -10.39 -23.21 30.97
CA GLN A 65 -10.44 -24.65 31.22
C GLN A 65 -10.13 -25.47 29.97
N LEU A 66 -9.48 -26.61 30.18
CA LEU A 66 -9.15 -27.59 29.15
C LEU A 66 -9.43 -28.99 29.69
N THR A 67 -10.19 -29.79 28.95
CA THR A 67 -10.43 -31.20 29.29
C THR A 67 -9.75 -32.09 28.25
N THR A 68 -8.90 -33.00 28.71
CA THR A 68 -8.18 -34.00 27.89
C THR A 68 -8.41 -35.38 28.49
N GLY A 69 -9.16 -36.23 27.79
CA GLY A 69 -9.59 -37.52 28.34
C GLY A 69 -10.44 -37.33 29.60
N SER A 70 -10.04 -37.97 30.70
CA SER A 70 -10.68 -37.84 32.03
C SER A 70 -10.13 -36.69 32.88
N THR A 71 -9.13 -35.96 32.39
CA THR A 71 -8.44 -34.89 33.14
C THR A 71 -8.96 -33.53 32.72
N ARG A 72 -9.40 -32.73 33.69
CA ARG A 72 -9.80 -31.32 33.50
C ARG A 72 -8.82 -30.39 34.19
N SER A 73 -8.19 -29.53 33.42
CA SER A 73 -7.27 -28.49 33.89
C SER A 73 -8.01 -27.15 33.91
N ILE A 74 -8.00 -26.48 35.06
CA ILE A 74 -8.61 -25.15 35.25
C ILE A 74 -7.52 -24.18 35.64
N VAL A 75 -7.47 -23.04 34.96
CA VAL A 75 -6.57 -21.93 35.26
C VAL A 75 -7.41 -20.80 35.80
N LEU A 76 -7.13 -20.38 37.03
CA LEU A 76 -7.81 -19.27 37.71
C LEU A 76 -6.92 -18.02 37.65
N ASN A 77 -7.49 -16.85 37.49
CA ASN A 77 -6.78 -15.57 37.52
C ASN A 77 -7.64 -14.53 38.25
N TRP A 78 -7.08 -13.79 39.20
CA TRP A 78 -7.82 -12.80 40.00
C TRP A 78 -7.16 -11.43 40.01
N ALA A 79 -6.43 -11.09 38.95
CA ALA A 79 -5.69 -9.83 38.85
C ALA A 79 -6.57 -8.58 38.67
N GLN A 80 -7.88 -8.73 38.46
CA GLN A 80 -8.81 -7.58 38.41
C GLN A 80 -9.40 -7.21 39.77
N THR A 81 -9.27 -8.09 40.77
CA THR A 81 -9.69 -7.80 42.16
C THR A 81 -8.81 -6.71 42.81
N ALA A 82 -9.11 -6.39 44.07
CA ALA A 82 -8.22 -5.63 44.95
C ALA A 82 -6.94 -6.41 45.37
N ALA A 83 -6.72 -7.61 44.82
CA ALA A 83 -5.54 -8.42 45.11
C ALA A 83 -4.23 -7.70 44.80
N ARG A 84 -3.26 -7.96 45.66
CA ARG A 84 -1.87 -7.52 45.59
C ARG A 84 -0.99 -8.68 45.20
N MET A 85 0.19 -8.42 44.64
CA MET A 85 1.16 -9.50 44.44
C MET A 85 1.53 -10.07 45.81
N GLY A 86 1.50 -11.38 45.98
CA GLY A 86 1.66 -11.99 47.30
C GLY A 86 1.17 -13.42 47.35
N SER A 87 0.77 -13.87 48.53
CA SER A 87 0.36 -15.26 48.76
C SER A 87 -1.14 -15.42 48.98
N TYR A 88 -1.72 -16.44 48.34
CA TYR A 88 -3.15 -16.73 48.40
C TYR A 88 -3.42 -18.22 48.57
N ASP A 89 -4.38 -18.55 49.41
CA ASP A 89 -4.85 -19.91 49.58
C ASP A 89 -6.04 -20.17 48.65
N VAL A 90 -5.96 -21.27 47.92
CA VAL A 90 -6.96 -21.68 46.93
C VAL A 90 -7.76 -22.85 47.49
N TYR A 91 -9.07 -22.67 47.57
CA TYR A 91 -10.01 -23.68 48.02
C TYR A 91 -10.91 -24.12 46.86
N LYS A 92 -11.25 -25.41 46.83
CA LYS A 92 -12.16 -26.03 45.85
C LYS A 92 -13.29 -26.77 46.54
N SER A 93 -14.50 -26.63 46.02
CA SER A 93 -15.64 -27.51 46.32
C SER A 93 -16.29 -28.03 45.04
N VAL A 94 -16.93 -29.20 45.14
CA VAL A 94 -17.72 -29.81 44.06
C VAL A 94 -19.16 -29.31 44.17
N GLY A 95 -19.72 -28.80 43.08
CA GLY A 95 -21.02 -28.12 43.06
C GLY A 95 -20.98 -26.73 43.70
N THR A 96 -22.11 -26.30 44.25
CA THR A 96 -22.26 -25.04 45.01
C THR A 96 -22.15 -25.25 46.53
N GLY A 97 -21.64 -26.42 46.96
CA GLY A 97 -21.53 -26.79 48.37
C GLY A 97 -20.54 -25.94 49.16
N THR A 98 -20.78 -25.83 50.47
CA THR A 98 -20.01 -25.01 51.42
C THR A 98 -18.73 -25.69 51.95
N SER A 99 -18.57 -27.00 51.76
CA SER A 99 -17.38 -27.76 52.18
C SER A 99 -16.24 -27.63 51.16
N ALA A 100 -15.49 -26.53 51.23
CA ALA A 100 -14.34 -26.29 50.35
C ALA A 100 -13.02 -26.78 50.97
N THR A 101 -12.25 -27.55 50.21
CA THR A 101 -10.95 -28.09 50.62
C THR A 101 -9.83 -27.20 50.08
N LYS A 102 -8.82 -26.89 50.89
CA LYS A 102 -7.62 -26.18 50.41
C LYS A 102 -6.85 -27.10 49.47
N ILE A 103 -6.63 -26.64 48.24
CA ILE A 103 -5.92 -27.39 47.19
C ILE A 103 -4.53 -26.85 46.90
N GLY A 104 -4.22 -25.64 47.36
CA GLY A 104 -2.87 -25.11 47.28
C GLY A 104 -2.74 -23.69 47.78
N THR A 105 -1.51 -23.19 47.70
CA THR A 105 -1.15 -21.79 47.98
C THR A 105 -0.35 -21.27 46.80
N THR A 106 -0.71 -20.11 46.27
CA THR A 106 0.12 -19.36 45.32
C THR A 106 0.98 -18.37 46.09
N THR A 107 2.17 -18.05 45.59
CA THR A 107 3.10 -17.10 46.22
C THR A 107 3.86 -16.35 45.14
N PHE A 108 4.10 -15.05 45.37
CA PHE A 108 4.98 -14.27 44.52
C PHE A 108 6.42 -14.82 44.61
N VAL A 109 7.04 -15.06 43.46
CA VAL A 109 8.44 -15.50 43.36
C VAL A 109 9.38 -14.57 44.14
N ALA A 110 10.38 -15.16 44.78
CA ALA A 110 11.26 -14.47 45.72
C ALA A 110 12.28 -13.52 45.07
N ASP A 111 12.62 -13.77 43.79
CA ASP A 111 13.64 -13.01 43.06
C ASP A 111 13.47 -13.13 41.53
N ALA A 112 14.32 -12.40 40.81
CA ALA A 112 14.36 -12.37 39.35
C ALA A 112 14.79 -13.72 38.73
N ALA A 113 15.58 -14.55 39.42
CA ALA A 113 16.00 -15.85 38.92
C ALA A 113 14.81 -16.83 38.95
N ALA A 114 14.02 -16.83 40.02
CA ALA A 114 12.78 -17.57 40.12
C ALA A 114 11.76 -17.11 39.08
N LEU A 115 11.66 -15.80 38.81
CA LEU A 115 10.86 -15.28 37.70
C LEU A 115 11.33 -15.83 36.35
N SER A 116 12.64 -15.81 36.08
CA SER A 116 13.21 -16.38 34.85
C SER A 116 12.89 -17.87 34.70
N THR A 117 13.03 -18.64 35.78
CA THR A 117 12.74 -20.08 35.81
C THR A 117 11.28 -20.37 35.48
N ALA A 118 10.34 -19.54 35.93
CA ALA A 118 8.92 -19.70 35.63
C ALA A 118 8.62 -19.69 34.11
N PHE A 119 9.46 -19.04 33.30
CA PHE A 119 9.29 -18.92 31.85
C PHE A 119 10.16 -19.87 31.03
N VAL A 120 10.86 -20.84 31.64
CA VAL A 120 11.72 -21.80 30.90
C VAL A 120 10.95 -22.54 29.80
N THR A 121 9.67 -22.85 30.03
CA THR A 121 8.79 -23.51 29.05
C THR A 121 8.12 -22.56 28.07
N ALA A 122 8.27 -21.24 28.26
CA ALA A 122 7.65 -20.19 27.45
C ALA A 122 8.60 -19.00 27.17
N PRO A 123 9.78 -19.23 26.58
CA PRO A 123 10.81 -18.20 26.42
C PRO A 123 10.36 -17.01 25.55
N ARG A 124 9.47 -17.23 24.58
CA ARG A 124 8.88 -16.15 23.77
C ARG A 124 7.97 -15.21 24.58
N GLN A 125 7.25 -15.75 25.56
CA GLN A 125 6.41 -14.92 26.43
C GLN A 125 7.28 -14.05 27.35
N LEU A 126 8.42 -14.57 27.83
CA LEU A 126 9.39 -13.78 28.57
C LEU A 126 9.98 -12.65 27.71
N LEU A 127 10.29 -12.94 26.44
CA LEU A 127 10.78 -11.91 25.51
C LEU A 127 9.73 -10.82 25.29
N ALA A 128 8.48 -11.20 25.01
CA ALA A 128 7.36 -10.26 24.86
C ALA A 128 7.15 -9.41 26.12
N LEU A 129 7.28 -10.01 27.31
CA LEU A 129 7.21 -9.30 28.58
C LEU A 129 8.35 -8.28 28.72
N ARG A 130 9.59 -8.68 28.43
CA ARG A 130 10.76 -7.78 28.46
C ARG A 130 10.62 -6.61 27.47
N HIS A 131 9.95 -6.81 26.34
CA HIS A 131 9.64 -5.72 25.40
C HIS A 131 8.57 -4.78 25.95
N ALA A 132 7.51 -5.31 26.58
CA ALA A 132 6.41 -4.50 27.12
C ALA A 132 6.86 -3.52 28.23
N TYR A 133 7.89 -3.92 28.99
CA TYR A 133 8.51 -3.09 30.04
C TYR A 133 9.64 -2.19 29.53
N SER A 134 9.98 -2.24 28.24
CA SER A 134 10.89 -1.28 27.62
C SER A 134 10.31 0.14 27.66
N THR A 135 11.18 1.12 27.89
CA THR A 135 10.82 2.54 27.91
C THR A 135 10.60 3.10 26.50
N THR A 136 11.21 2.49 25.49
CA THR A 136 11.11 2.93 24.08
C THR A 136 9.98 2.22 23.32
N GLY A 137 9.51 1.08 23.83
CA GLY A 137 8.47 0.27 23.18
C GLY A 137 8.90 -0.36 21.83
N LEU A 138 10.18 -0.24 21.47
CA LEU A 138 10.74 -0.81 20.25
C LEU A 138 11.13 -2.27 20.47
N TYR A 139 10.86 -3.14 19.49
CA TYR A 139 11.23 -4.56 19.53
C TYR A 139 12.74 -4.83 19.63
N THR A 140 13.57 -3.81 19.39
CA THR A 140 15.04 -3.89 19.47
C THR A 140 15.58 -3.60 20.87
N ASP A 141 14.74 -3.14 21.80
CA ASP A 141 15.15 -2.71 23.14
C ASP A 141 14.49 -3.61 24.18
N THR A 142 15.30 -4.43 24.86
CA THR A 142 14.81 -5.41 25.84
C THR A 142 15.37 -5.11 27.22
N VAL A 143 14.52 -4.94 28.22
CA VAL A 143 14.99 -4.76 29.60
C VAL A 143 15.45 -6.08 30.21
N SER A 144 16.26 -6.03 31.27
CA SER A 144 16.69 -7.23 31.99
C SER A 144 15.52 -7.88 32.75
N VAL A 145 15.62 -9.19 33.05
CA VAL A 145 14.61 -9.87 33.89
C VAL A 145 14.58 -9.28 35.32
N SER A 146 15.73 -8.83 35.83
CA SER A 146 15.82 -8.12 37.12
C SER A 146 14.96 -6.86 37.11
N THR A 147 15.08 -6.04 36.06
CA THR A 147 14.29 -4.80 35.92
C THR A 147 12.79 -5.10 35.84
N VAL A 148 12.38 -6.18 35.16
CA VAL A 148 10.99 -6.62 35.14
C VAL A 148 10.55 -7.01 36.55
N TYR A 149 11.35 -7.79 37.27
CA TYR A 149 11.05 -8.20 38.64
C TYR A 149 10.91 -7.00 39.60
N ASP A 150 11.85 -6.05 39.57
CA ASP A 150 11.83 -4.86 40.42
C ASP A 150 10.58 -4.01 40.17
N ASN A 151 10.20 -3.84 38.90
CA ASN A 151 8.97 -3.18 38.52
C ASN A 151 7.73 -3.89 39.08
N LEU A 152 7.66 -5.23 38.97
CA LEU A 152 6.56 -6.02 39.54
C LEU A 152 6.49 -5.87 41.07
N ALA A 153 7.62 -6.03 41.76
CA ALA A 153 7.69 -5.91 43.21
C ALA A 153 7.26 -4.52 43.72
N SER A 154 7.52 -3.46 42.95
CA SER A 154 7.13 -2.10 43.29
C SER A 154 5.62 -1.84 43.23
N ILE A 155 4.85 -2.64 42.45
CA ILE A 155 3.43 -2.36 42.16
C ILE A 155 2.59 -2.25 43.43
N ASN A 156 2.81 -3.12 44.42
CA ASN A 156 2.04 -3.07 45.66
C ASN A 156 2.18 -1.73 46.37
N THR A 157 3.41 -1.21 46.44
CA THR A 157 3.69 0.11 47.01
C THR A 157 3.06 1.23 46.18
N LEU A 158 3.08 1.11 44.85
CA LEU A 158 2.42 2.08 43.96
C LEU A 158 0.90 2.08 44.13
N LEU A 159 0.29 0.93 44.42
CA LEU A 159 -1.13 0.83 44.71
C LEU A 159 -1.51 1.59 45.99
N ASP A 160 -0.61 1.69 46.97
CA ASP A 160 -0.82 2.41 48.24
C ASP A 160 -0.60 3.92 48.15
N LYS A 161 0.06 4.41 47.10
CA LYS A 161 0.28 5.84 46.91
C LYS A 161 -1.06 6.58 46.78
N THR A 162 -1.27 7.58 47.64
CA THR A 162 -2.43 8.48 47.61
C THR A 162 -2.44 9.41 46.41
N THR A 163 -1.26 9.74 45.86
CA THR A 163 -1.07 10.48 44.61
C THR A 163 -0.11 9.73 43.70
N ARG A 164 -0.52 9.45 42.46
CA ARG A 164 0.27 8.70 41.48
C ARG A 164 0.68 9.61 40.33
N THR A 165 1.90 9.45 39.86
CA THR A 165 2.33 10.07 38.60
C THR A 165 1.69 9.36 37.40
N VAL A 166 1.75 9.99 36.22
CA VAL A 166 1.34 9.33 34.96
C VAL A 166 2.17 8.06 34.74
N THR A 167 3.46 8.10 35.03
CA THR A 167 4.37 6.94 34.93
C THR A 167 3.97 5.80 35.86
N ASP A 168 3.63 6.10 37.12
CA ASP A 168 3.15 5.09 38.07
C ASP A 168 1.85 4.42 37.55
N THR A 169 0.94 5.22 36.99
CA THR A 169 -0.35 4.74 36.48
C THR A 169 -0.15 3.83 35.25
N VAL A 170 0.69 4.25 34.30
CA VAL A 170 1.03 3.46 33.11
C VAL A 170 1.69 2.14 33.50
N LEU A 171 2.59 2.14 34.48
CA LEU A 171 3.25 0.91 34.94
C LEU A 171 2.27 -0.08 35.58
N ILE A 172 1.32 0.40 36.39
CA ILE A 172 0.25 -0.42 36.98
C ILE A 172 -0.62 -1.03 35.88
N GLU A 173 -1.05 -0.23 34.90
CA GLU A 173 -1.91 -0.70 33.80
C GLU A 173 -1.20 -1.73 32.92
N LYS A 174 0.05 -1.45 32.51
CA LYS A 174 0.91 -2.39 31.78
C LYS A 174 1.03 -3.72 32.52
N THR A 175 1.27 -3.66 33.83
CA THR A 175 1.44 -4.85 34.67
C THR A 175 0.15 -5.65 34.77
N ARG A 176 -0.98 -5.00 35.05
CA ARG A 176 -2.29 -5.67 35.11
C ARG A 176 -2.62 -6.36 33.79
N PHE A 177 -2.36 -5.68 32.68
CA PHE A 177 -2.57 -6.23 31.35
C PHE A 177 -1.69 -7.47 31.08
N ALA A 178 -0.40 -7.39 31.40
CA ALA A 178 0.52 -8.51 31.25
C ALA A 178 0.10 -9.73 32.09
N ILE A 179 -0.32 -9.52 33.34
CA ILE A 179 -0.77 -10.58 34.24
C ILE A 179 -2.05 -11.25 33.71
N GLN A 180 -2.98 -10.49 33.14
CA GLN A 180 -4.18 -11.07 32.54
C GLN A 180 -3.85 -11.90 31.30
N ARG A 181 -2.87 -11.47 30.50
CA ARG A 181 -2.51 -12.14 29.24
C ARG A 181 -1.64 -13.37 29.42
N PHE A 182 -0.74 -13.37 30.42
CA PHE A 182 0.25 -14.42 30.61
C PHE A 182 -0.02 -15.19 31.90
N PRO A 183 -0.69 -16.36 31.84
CA PRO A 183 -0.98 -17.18 33.02
C PRO A 183 0.29 -17.58 33.79
N ILE A 184 1.40 -17.76 33.10
CA ILE A 184 2.71 -18.05 33.70
C ILE A 184 3.19 -16.87 34.56
N LEU A 185 3.07 -15.64 34.04
CA LEU A 185 3.36 -14.43 34.83
C LEU A 185 2.45 -14.33 36.03
N ALA A 186 1.15 -14.50 35.81
CA ALA A 186 0.15 -14.43 36.87
C ALA A 186 0.44 -15.43 37.99
N GLN A 187 0.85 -16.65 37.64
CA GLN A 187 1.22 -17.66 38.62
C GLN A 187 2.49 -17.27 39.36
N ALA A 188 3.50 -16.76 38.65
CA ALA A 188 4.75 -16.29 39.26
C ALA A 188 4.55 -15.13 40.24
N VAL A 189 3.56 -14.26 40.01
CA VAL A 189 3.24 -13.15 40.95
C VAL A 189 2.18 -13.50 42.00
N GLY A 190 1.79 -14.78 42.06
CA GLY A 190 0.83 -15.30 43.02
C GLY A 190 -0.64 -14.99 42.71
N LEU A 191 -0.98 -14.46 41.54
CA LEU A 191 -2.33 -14.03 41.13
C LEU A 191 -3.05 -15.02 40.20
N SER A 192 -2.53 -16.25 40.07
CA SER A 192 -3.15 -17.32 39.29
C SER A 192 -2.79 -18.69 39.86
N TYR A 193 -3.70 -19.64 39.69
CA TYR A 193 -3.54 -21.02 40.11
C TYR A 193 -4.01 -21.98 39.03
N ARG A 194 -3.29 -23.08 38.83
CA ARG A 194 -3.68 -24.16 37.91
C ARG A 194 -4.09 -25.39 38.72
N ASP A 195 -5.37 -25.71 38.66
CA ASP A 195 -5.92 -26.96 39.20
C ASP A 195 -5.98 -28.02 38.09
N THR A 196 -5.64 -29.27 38.43
CA THR A 196 -5.78 -30.42 37.53
C THR A 196 -6.64 -31.46 38.25
N ASP A 197 -7.87 -31.64 37.81
CA ASP A 197 -8.83 -32.55 38.41
C ASP A 197 -9.09 -33.76 37.52
N THR A 198 -8.75 -34.96 38.01
CA THR A 198 -8.98 -36.24 37.34
C THR A 198 -10.23 -36.97 37.84
N THR A 199 -10.83 -36.48 38.93
CA THR A 199 -11.94 -37.14 39.64
C THR A 199 -13.29 -36.49 39.37
N ASN A 200 -13.31 -35.18 39.18
CA ASN A 200 -14.52 -34.36 39.01
C ASN A 200 -14.53 -33.64 37.66
N SER A 201 -13.97 -34.24 36.62
CA SER A 201 -13.78 -33.60 35.31
C SER A 201 -15.09 -33.18 34.62
N ARG A 202 -16.24 -33.72 35.04
CA ARG A 202 -17.58 -33.35 34.56
C ARG A 202 -18.45 -32.61 35.59
N ALA A 203 -17.92 -32.31 36.78
CA ALA A 203 -18.70 -31.60 37.79
C ALA A 203 -18.56 -30.08 37.63
N THR A 204 -19.56 -29.34 38.07
CA THR A 204 -19.38 -27.91 38.35
C THR A 204 -18.47 -27.77 39.56
N LEU A 205 -17.46 -26.90 39.49
CA LEU A 205 -16.51 -26.68 40.58
C LEU A 205 -16.62 -25.24 41.05
N THR A 206 -16.60 -25.02 42.36
CA THR A 206 -16.54 -23.68 42.95
C THR A 206 -15.17 -23.47 43.56
N TYR A 207 -14.52 -22.38 43.17
CA TYR A 207 -13.23 -21.97 43.73
C TYR A 207 -13.42 -20.76 44.63
N THR A 208 -12.73 -20.75 45.77
CA THR A 208 -12.68 -19.61 46.68
C THR A 208 -11.23 -19.27 46.97
N ILE A 209 -10.87 -18.00 46.80
CA ILE A 209 -9.52 -17.49 47.06
C ILE A 209 -9.55 -16.71 48.35
N LYS A 210 -8.59 -16.98 49.23
CA LYS A 210 -8.39 -16.26 50.50
C LYS A 210 -6.97 -15.71 50.57
N TYR A 211 -6.77 -14.64 51.32
CA TYR A 211 -5.41 -14.23 51.68
C TYR A 211 -4.75 -15.35 52.49
N ALA A 212 -3.52 -15.73 52.13
CA ALA A 212 -2.86 -16.89 52.72
C ALA A 212 -2.79 -16.79 54.25
N GLY A 213 -3.16 -17.88 54.93
CA GLY A 213 -3.17 -17.93 56.40
C GLY A 213 -4.31 -17.15 57.08
N THR A 214 -5.27 -16.61 56.32
CA THR A 214 -6.42 -15.87 56.85
C THR A 214 -7.76 -16.50 56.45
N THR A 215 -8.84 -16.06 57.10
CA THR A 215 -10.22 -16.42 56.71
C THR A 215 -10.82 -15.44 55.70
N THR A 216 -10.15 -14.32 55.42
CA THR A 216 -10.63 -13.25 54.54
C THR A 216 -10.70 -13.73 53.10
N VAL A 217 -11.91 -13.77 52.56
CA VAL A 217 -12.18 -14.14 51.17
C VAL A 217 -11.88 -12.96 50.26
N LEU A 218 -11.06 -13.21 49.25
CA LEU A 218 -10.80 -12.28 48.15
C LEU A 218 -11.90 -12.36 47.09
N GLY A 219 -12.31 -13.58 46.73
CA GLY A 219 -13.31 -13.81 45.69
C GLY A 219 -13.67 -15.28 45.54
N SER A 220 -14.74 -15.54 44.79
CA SER A 220 -15.18 -16.88 44.42
C SER A 220 -15.66 -16.93 42.98
N ILE A 221 -15.48 -18.08 42.33
CA ILE A 221 -15.94 -18.31 40.96
C ILE A 221 -16.47 -19.74 40.80
N VAL A 222 -17.57 -19.86 40.05
CA VAL A 222 -18.20 -21.14 39.71
C VAL A 222 -17.83 -21.51 38.28
N VAL A 223 -17.22 -22.68 38.11
CA VAL A 223 -16.65 -23.16 36.85
C VAL A 223 -17.41 -24.40 36.39
N ALA A 224 -18.39 -24.18 35.51
CA ALA A 224 -19.13 -25.26 34.86
C ALA A 224 -18.25 -26.02 33.85
N PRO A 225 -18.38 -27.35 33.72
CA PRO A 225 -17.67 -28.13 32.72
C PRO A 225 -18.06 -27.68 31.30
N ASP A 226 -17.13 -27.82 30.36
CA ASP A 226 -17.47 -27.65 28.95
C ASP A 226 -18.45 -28.75 28.52
N GLY A 227 -19.49 -28.36 27.77
CA GLY A 227 -20.42 -29.30 27.13
C GLY A 227 -19.84 -29.88 25.84
N THR A 228 -20.70 -30.30 24.92
CA THR A 228 -20.28 -30.71 23.57
C THR A 228 -19.65 -29.56 22.78
N THR A 229 -20.03 -28.32 23.10
CA THR A 229 -19.39 -27.11 22.62
C THR A 229 -18.69 -26.41 23.78
N THR A 230 -17.49 -25.90 23.51
CA THR A 230 -16.74 -25.08 24.46
C THR A 230 -17.56 -23.82 24.75
N ASN A 231 -17.84 -23.56 26.04
CA ASN A 231 -18.52 -22.33 26.45
C ASN A 231 -17.56 -21.14 26.42
N LEU A 232 -17.09 -20.76 25.21
CA LEU A 232 -16.28 -19.58 24.96
C LEU A 232 -17.03 -18.63 24.03
N PRO A 233 -17.08 -17.32 24.33
CA PRO A 233 -17.76 -16.36 23.49
C PRO A 233 -17.18 -16.34 22.07
N THR A 234 -18.04 -16.61 21.09
CA THR A 234 -17.65 -16.62 19.68
C THR A 234 -17.38 -15.20 19.18
N PRO A 235 -16.25 -14.93 18.51
CA PRO A 235 -16.00 -13.65 17.85
C PRO A 235 -16.98 -13.42 16.70
N SER A 236 -17.37 -12.17 16.51
CA SER A 236 -18.31 -11.74 15.48
C SER A 236 -17.73 -10.64 14.60
N GLY A 237 -18.39 -10.32 13.48
CA GLY A 237 -18.00 -9.19 12.64
C GLY A 237 -16.61 -9.30 12.00
N LEU A 238 -16.11 -10.53 11.80
CA LEU A 238 -14.91 -10.77 11.02
C LEU A 238 -15.11 -10.20 9.61
N ARG A 239 -14.19 -9.35 9.16
CA ARG A 239 -14.16 -8.78 7.81
C ARG A 239 -12.72 -8.47 7.38
N GLU A 240 -12.53 -8.29 6.08
CA GLU A 240 -11.37 -7.57 5.55
C GLU A 240 -11.46 -6.12 6.04
N ALA A 241 -10.40 -5.59 6.65
CA ALA A 241 -10.34 -4.19 7.02
C ALA A 241 -10.36 -3.33 5.75
N GLY A 242 -10.98 -2.15 5.79
CA GLY A 242 -11.12 -1.22 4.66
C GLY A 242 -9.83 -0.55 4.19
N VAL A 243 -8.74 -1.32 4.09
CA VAL A 243 -7.41 -0.89 3.61
C VAL A 243 -7.38 -0.84 2.08
N TYR A 244 -8.32 -1.51 1.41
CA TYR A 244 -8.44 -1.51 -0.05
C TYR A 244 -9.68 -0.73 -0.49
N ASP A 245 -9.45 0.41 -1.13
CA ASP A 245 -10.47 1.29 -1.71
C ASP A 245 -10.53 1.19 -3.25
N GLY A 246 -9.62 0.40 -3.84
CA GLY A 246 -9.55 0.16 -5.26
C GLY A 246 -10.73 -0.67 -5.79
N PRO A 247 -10.90 -0.77 -7.13
CA PRO A 247 -12.01 -1.51 -7.71
C PRO A 247 -11.92 -3.02 -7.43
N SER A 248 -13.06 -3.68 -7.25
CA SER A 248 -13.13 -5.07 -6.75
C SER A 248 -12.40 -6.11 -7.61
N ASP A 249 -12.13 -5.80 -8.87
CA ASP A 249 -11.53 -6.68 -9.88
C ASP A 249 -10.05 -6.38 -10.19
N LEU A 250 -9.45 -5.35 -9.56
CA LEU A 250 -8.02 -5.05 -9.72
C LEU A 250 -7.17 -5.94 -8.80
N GLY A 251 -6.03 -6.37 -9.33
CA GLY A 251 -5.09 -7.24 -8.65
C GLY A 251 -5.57 -8.67 -8.47
N ILE A 252 -6.65 -9.04 -9.14
CA ILE A 252 -7.17 -10.40 -9.17
C ILE A 252 -6.72 -11.05 -10.48
N ILE A 253 -5.97 -12.14 -10.36
CA ILE A 253 -5.49 -12.89 -11.52
C ILE A 253 -6.67 -13.40 -12.36
N GLY A 254 -6.63 -13.09 -13.67
CA GLY A 254 -7.60 -13.58 -14.65
C GLY A 254 -8.83 -12.70 -14.85
N THR A 255 -8.85 -11.46 -14.33
CA THR A 255 -9.99 -10.56 -14.53
C THR A 255 -10.00 -9.90 -15.91
N ALA A 256 -11.21 -9.74 -16.46
CA ALA A 256 -11.46 -9.09 -17.75
C ALA A 256 -11.51 -7.55 -17.67
N ARG A 257 -10.72 -6.94 -16.77
CA ARG A 257 -10.74 -5.49 -16.55
C ARG A 257 -10.45 -4.72 -17.88
N PRO A 258 -11.26 -3.71 -18.25
CA PRO A 258 -11.12 -3.02 -19.54
C PRO A 258 -9.83 -2.20 -19.68
N ALA A 259 -9.31 -2.09 -20.91
CA ALA A 259 -8.15 -1.24 -21.21
C ALA A 259 -8.42 0.27 -21.19
N THR A 260 -9.64 0.68 -20.86
CA THR A 260 -10.07 2.08 -20.72
C THR A 260 -10.19 2.51 -19.26
N ALA A 261 -9.84 1.65 -18.31
CA ALA A 261 -10.04 1.92 -16.89
C ALA A 261 -9.20 3.14 -16.41
N PRO A 262 -9.71 3.98 -15.49
CA PRO A 262 -9.08 5.25 -15.09
C PRO A 262 -7.66 5.12 -14.52
N GLU A 263 -7.41 4.08 -13.73
CA GLU A 263 -6.15 3.75 -13.04
C GLU A 263 -5.11 3.03 -13.94
N ARG A 264 -5.36 2.97 -15.25
CA ARG A 264 -4.49 2.37 -16.28
C ARG A 264 -3.02 2.82 -16.29
N PHE A 265 -2.63 3.81 -15.51
CA PHE A 265 -1.26 4.34 -15.52
C PHE A 265 -0.75 4.69 -14.12
N ASP A 266 -1.49 4.37 -13.06
CA ASP A 266 -1.09 4.66 -11.69
C ASP A 266 -1.70 3.65 -10.71
N SER A 267 -0.94 2.59 -10.40
CA SER A 267 -1.31 1.64 -9.34
C SER A 267 -1.11 2.22 -7.94
N GLY A 268 -0.39 3.34 -7.82
CA GLY A 268 -0.25 4.09 -6.58
C GLY A 268 -1.61 4.60 -6.12
N LEU A 269 -2.49 5.02 -7.05
CA LEU A 269 -3.86 5.45 -6.72
C LEU A 269 -4.70 4.42 -5.94
N VAL A 270 -4.37 3.13 -6.03
CA VAL A 270 -5.06 2.03 -5.31
C VAL A 270 -4.23 1.44 -4.17
N GLN A 271 -3.05 2.01 -3.90
CA GLN A 271 -2.07 1.58 -2.90
C GLN A 271 -1.63 2.72 -1.97
N ASN A 272 -2.21 3.92 -2.11
CA ASN A 272 -1.70 5.17 -1.56
C ASN A 272 -1.63 5.24 -0.02
N GLU A 273 -2.15 4.24 0.68
CA GLU A 273 -2.37 4.32 2.12
C GLU A 273 -1.61 3.24 2.89
N ILE A 274 -1.63 1.98 2.43
CA ILE A 274 -0.81 0.87 2.92
C ILE A 274 -0.52 -0.08 1.75
N ASN A 275 0.69 -0.66 1.72
CA ASN A 275 1.00 -1.74 0.79
C ASN A 275 0.08 -2.94 1.08
N ASN A 276 -0.93 -3.13 0.22
CA ASN A 276 -1.87 -4.24 0.29
C ASN A 276 -1.50 -5.39 -0.67
N ASP A 277 -0.35 -5.29 -1.35
CA ASP A 277 0.11 -6.37 -2.23
C ASP A 277 0.32 -7.67 -1.45
N GLY A 278 -0.38 -8.71 -1.91
CA GLY A 278 -0.39 -10.07 -1.37
C GLY A 278 -0.70 -10.18 0.13
N THR A 279 -1.24 -9.10 0.70
CA THR A 279 -1.56 -8.96 2.11
C THR A 279 -3.06 -8.88 2.29
N VAL A 280 -3.57 -9.47 3.37
CA VAL A 280 -4.98 -9.32 3.79
C VAL A 280 -4.98 -8.83 5.22
N TYR A 281 -5.60 -7.67 5.44
CA TYR A 281 -5.80 -7.09 6.76
C TYR A 281 -7.16 -7.53 7.31
N LEU A 282 -7.18 -8.08 8.51
CA LEU A 282 -8.38 -8.62 9.16
C LEU A 282 -8.71 -7.84 10.43
N THR A 283 -10.00 -7.63 10.64
CA THR A 283 -10.55 -7.04 11.86
C THR A 283 -11.83 -7.78 12.28
N TRP A 284 -12.12 -7.81 13.58
CA TRP A 284 -13.29 -8.48 14.14
C TRP A 284 -13.66 -7.90 15.51
N THR A 285 -14.85 -8.24 15.98
CA THR A 285 -15.34 -7.88 17.31
C THR A 285 -15.08 -9.01 18.30
N LYS A 286 -14.61 -8.64 19.50
CA LYS A 286 -14.41 -9.59 20.59
C LYS A 286 -15.73 -10.23 21.02
N GLY A 287 -15.69 -11.51 21.34
CA GLY A 287 -16.82 -12.13 22.04
C GLY A 287 -17.03 -11.50 23.41
N LEU A 288 -18.29 -11.31 23.82
CA LEU A 288 -18.63 -10.78 25.14
C LEU A 288 -18.37 -11.86 26.21
N MET A 289 -17.49 -11.58 27.15
CA MET A 289 -17.23 -12.48 28.29
C MET A 289 -18.54 -12.75 29.04
N ASN A 290 -18.80 -14.02 29.32
CA ASN A 290 -19.95 -14.46 30.11
C ASN A 290 -19.44 -15.43 31.18
N ASN A 291 -19.90 -15.28 32.42
CA ASN A 291 -19.59 -16.15 33.57
C ASN A 291 -18.10 -16.19 33.96
N GLY A 292 -17.30 -15.16 33.68
CA GLY A 292 -15.90 -15.08 34.10
C GLY A 292 -14.91 -15.91 33.29
N ARG A 293 -15.30 -16.53 32.16
CA ARG A 293 -14.32 -17.21 31.29
C ARG A 293 -13.57 -16.20 30.42
N MET A 294 -12.25 -16.11 30.58
CA MET A 294 -11.43 -15.09 29.93
C MET A 294 -10.82 -15.59 28.62
N ILE A 295 -10.97 -14.77 27.57
CA ILE A 295 -10.29 -14.94 26.28
C ILE A 295 -8.88 -14.37 26.39
N ALA A 296 -7.87 -15.21 26.23
CA ALA A 296 -6.46 -14.82 26.20
C ALA A 296 -6.06 -14.20 24.84
N GLY A 297 -6.76 -14.56 23.77
CA GLY A 297 -6.59 -14.00 22.43
C GLY A 297 -7.23 -14.88 21.36
N TYR A 298 -6.77 -14.72 20.11
CA TYR A 298 -7.37 -15.39 18.96
C TYR A 298 -6.33 -16.11 18.10
N ASN A 299 -6.72 -17.27 17.59
CA ASN A 299 -6.05 -17.92 16.47
C ASN A 299 -6.73 -17.51 15.16
N VAL A 300 -5.91 -17.25 14.15
CA VAL A 300 -6.35 -16.89 12.80
C VAL A 300 -6.02 -18.06 11.88
N TYR A 301 -7.02 -18.48 11.12
CA TYR A 301 -6.89 -19.57 10.17
C TYR A 301 -7.23 -19.11 8.77
N ARG A 302 -6.52 -19.65 7.78
CA ARG A 302 -6.90 -19.55 6.36
C ARG A 302 -7.10 -20.91 5.72
N MET A 303 -7.89 -20.95 4.67
CA MET A 303 -8.09 -22.11 3.82
C MET A 303 -8.26 -21.65 2.38
N ALA A 304 -7.62 -22.33 1.42
CA ALA A 304 -7.92 -22.07 0.01
C ALA A 304 -9.35 -22.56 -0.30
N PRO A 305 -10.11 -21.93 -1.21
CA PRO A 305 -11.51 -22.28 -1.48
C PRO A 305 -11.76 -23.77 -1.82
N ALA A 306 -10.75 -24.46 -2.37
CA ALA A 306 -10.80 -25.89 -2.71
C ALA A 306 -9.88 -26.77 -1.85
N ALA A 307 -9.30 -26.23 -0.77
CA ALA A 307 -8.44 -27.00 0.13
C ALA A 307 -9.28 -27.80 1.14
N PRO A 308 -8.81 -28.99 1.56
CA PRO A 308 -9.53 -29.84 2.50
C PRO A 308 -9.38 -29.40 3.96
N SER A 309 -8.45 -28.48 4.27
CA SER A 309 -8.08 -28.16 5.65
C SER A 309 -7.69 -26.71 5.88
N TRP A 310 -7.96 -26.26 7.11
CA TRP A 310 -7.56 -24.96 7.62
C TRP A 310 -6.09 -24.97 8.07
N THR A 311 -5.37 -23.91 7.74
CA THR A 311 -3.99 -23.65 8.19
C THR A 311 -3.99 -22.50 9.20
N LYS A 312 -3.39 -22.72 10.38
CA LYS A 312 -3.18 -21.67 11.37
C LYS A 312 -2.08 -20.72 10.90
N LEU A 313 -2.30 -19.41 11.00
CA LEU A 313 -1.39 -18.39 10.48
C LEU A 313 -0.50 -17.75 11.55
N ASN A 314 -1.04 -17.50 12.73
CA ASN A 314 -0.31 -16.84 13.81
C ASN A 314 0.43 -17.86 14.69
N SER A 315 1.67 -17.57 15.08
CA SER A 315 2.39 -18.36 16.10
C SER A 315 1.88 -18.05 17.52
N ASP A 316 1.64 -16.76 17.78
CA ASP A 316 1.21 -16.23 19.07
C ASP A 316 -0.22 -15.69 18.97
N LEU A 317 -0.99 -15.76 20.06
CA LEU A 317 -2.39 -15.32 20.08
C LEU A 317 -2.52 -13.83 19.76
N VAL A 318 -3.43 -13.51 18.84
CA VAL A 318 -3.76 -12.13 18.48
C VAL A 318 -4.58 -11.50 19.60
N SER A 319 -4.16 -10.32 20.06
CA SER A 319 -4.86 -9.52 21.07
C SER A 319 -5.72 -8.44 20.41
N ILE A 320 -6.94 -8.30 20.89
CA ILE A 320 -7.92 -7.28 20.44
C ILE A 320 -7.65 -5.88 20.98
N ASN A 321 -6.71 -5.72 21.93
CA ASN A 321 -6.35 -4.42 22.50
C ASN A 321 -5.19 -3.76 21.74
N GLU A 322 -4.64 -4.44 20.74
CA GLU A 322 -3.52 -4.00 19.91
C GLU A 322 -4.01 -3.57 18.52
N TYR A 323 -5.03 -2.71 18.47
CA TYR A 323 -5.43 -2.08 17.22
C TYR A 323 -4.23 -1.38 16.59
N GLN A 324 -3.85 -1.82 15.40
CA GLN A 324 -2.81 -1.15 14.63
C GLN A 324 -3.46 0.00 13.86
N PRO A 325 -3.08 1.27 14.12
CA PRO A 325 -3.59 2.37 13.33
C PRO A 325 -3.12 2.20 11.87
N ILE A 326 -4.05 2.35 10.94
CA ILE A 326 -3.71 2.50 9.52
C ILE A 326 -3.00 3.85 9.39
N THR A 327 -1.68 3.82 9.44
CA THR A 327 -0.86 5.04 9.37
C THR A 327 -0.28 5.10 7.96
N PRO A 328 -0.64 6.09 7.13
CA PRO A 328 -0.02 6.23 5.83
C PRO A 328 1.48 6.44 6.01
N PRO A 329 2.34 5.90 5.13
CA PRO A 329 3.74 6.31 5.10
C PRO A 329 3.80 7.82 4.90
N ASN A 330 4.67 8.51 5.64
CA ASN A 330 4.99 9.91 5.37
C ASN A 330 5.69 10.00 4.00
N ILE A 331 4.94 10.01 2.90
CA ILE A 331 5.51 10.18 1.57
C ILE A 331 5.85 11.66 1.42
N THR A 332 7.13 11.97 1.62
CA THR A 332 7.67 13.29 1.27
C THR A 332 8.06 13.23 -0.20
N ILE A 333 7.18 13.69 -1.10
CA ILE A 333 7.54 13.88 -2.52
C ILE A 333 8.28 15.22 -2.63
N PRO A 334 9.55 15.25 -3.05
CA PRO A 334 10.28 16.49 -3.23
C PRO A 334 9.55 17.42 -4.22
N GLY A 335 9.15 18.61 -3.77
CA GLY A 335 8.51 19.63 -4.61
C GLY A 335 6.97 19.66 -4.62
N THR A 336 6.30 18.83 -3.82
CA THR A 336 4.83 18.88 -3.64
C THR A 336 4.50 19.36 -2.22
N PRO A 337 3.51 20.25 -2.00
CA PRO A 337 3.07 20.58 -0.64
C PRO A 337 2.67 19.31 0.09
N THR A 338 3.09 19.19 1.36
CA THR A 338 2.76 18.06 2.24
C THR A 338 1.24 17.90 2.27
N ILE A 339 0.73 16.84 1.65
CA ILE A 339 -0.69 16.48 1.76
C ILE A 339 -0.84 15.79 3.10
N ASN A 340 -1.41 16.51 4.08
CA ASN A 340 -1.87 15.89 5.32
C ASN A 340 -3.11 15.06 4.99
N VAL A 341 -2.93 13.79 4.63
CA VAL A 341 -4.03 12.83 4.57
C VAL A 341 -4.39 12.49 6.02
N PRO A 342 -5.63 12.75 6.49
CA PRO A 342 -6.06 12.28 7.79
C PRO A 342 -5.89 10.77 7.86
N ALA A 343 -5.26 10.24 8.91
CA ALA A 343 -5.27 8.80 9.15
C ALA A 343 -6.73 8.29 9.12
N TYR A 344 -6.99 7.15 8.49
CA TYR A 344 -8.30 6.50 8.58
C TYR A 344 -8.50 6.09 10.03
N LYS A 345 -9.16 6.98 10.76
CA LYS A 345 -9.48 6.80 12.17
C LYS A 345 -10.49 5.66 12.38
N ASP A 346 -11.13 5.20 11.30
CA ASP A 346 -12.38 4.45 11.38
C ASP A 346 -12.26 2.95 11.06
N ASP A 347 -11.11 2.43 10.61
CA ASP A 347 -10.99 0.99 10.30
C ASP A 347 -9.66 0.33 10.69
N ALA A 348 -9.35 0.33 11.99
CA ALA A 348 -8.15 -0.35 12.50
C ALA A 348 -8.20 -1.88 12.29
N TYR A 349 -7.03 -2.47 12.00
CA TYR A 349 -6.87 -3.92 11.84
C TYR A 349 -6.27 -4.57 13.09
N LEU A 350 -6.50 -5.88 13.23
CA LEU A 350 -6.00 -6.71 14.33
C LEU A 350 -4.94 -7.70 13.85
N TYR A 351 -4.99 -8.11 12.58
CA TYR A 351 -4.06 -9.08 12.02
C TYR A 351 -3.79 -8.81 10.54
N ALA A 352 -2.55 -9.04 10.10
CA ALA A 352 -2.15 -8.95 8.70
C ALA A 352 -1.59 -10.30 8.23
N ASP A 353 -2.23 -10.93 7.25
CA ASP A 353 -1.71 -12.11 6.56
C ASP A 353 -0.76 -11.66 5.45
N THR A 354 0.51 -11.44 5.79
CA THR A 354 1.58 -11.01 4.88
C THR A 354 2.34 -12.17 4.24
N LEU A 355 2.05 -13.42 4.64
CA LEU A 355 2.88 -14.56 4.21
C LEU A 355 2.58 -14.94 2.75
N ILE A 356 3.47 -14.51 1.86
CA ILE A 356 3.53 -14.87 0.44
C ILE A 356 4.76 -15.79 0.26
N THR A 357 4.58 -17.10 0.39
CA THR A 357 5.65 -18.07 0.12
C THR A 357 5.69 -18.51 -1.34
N ASN A 358 4.61 -18.26 -2.09
CA ASN A 358 4.50 -18.63 -3.50
C ASN A 358 3.52 -17.67 -4.22
N PRO A 359 3.85 -17.19 -5.42
CA PRO A 359 2.97 -16.40 -6.29
C PRO A 359 1.59 -17.02 -6.60
N SER A 360 1.44 -18.34 -6.49
CA SER A 360 0.12 -18.99 -6.52
C SER A 360 -0.82 -18.55 -5.39
N HIS A 361 -0.36 -17.75 -4.42
CA HIS A 361 -1.16 -17.27 -3.30
C HIS A 361 -2.04 -16.05 -3.64
N TYR A 362 -1.86 -15.40 -4.79
CA TYR A 362 -2.72 -14.33 -5.28
C TYR A 362 -4.06 -14.89 -5.76
N ARG A 363 -4.96 -15.14 -4.80
CA ARG A 363 -6.28 -15.72 -5.01
C ARG A 363 -7.20 -15.38 -3.85
N SER A 364 -8.46 -15.76 -3.97
CA SER A 364 -9.40 -15.73 -2.86
C SER A 364 -9.04 -16.78 -1.81
N TRP A 365 -9.15 -16.42 -0.54
CA TRP A 365 -8.93 -17.26 0.63
C TRP A 365 -10.11 -17.14 1.58
N LEU A 366 -10.44 -18.25 2.24
CA LEU A 366 -11.37 -18.26 3.35
C LEU A 366 -10.61 -17.99 4.64
N TYR A 367 -11.15 -17.13 5.50
CA TYR A 367 -10.59 -16.79 6.81
C TYR A 367 -11.60 -17.03 7.92
N LYS A 368 -11.13 -17.51 9.07
CA LYS A 368 -11.90 -17.57 10.31
C LYS A 368 -11.00 -17.27 11.51
N VAL A 369 -11.60 -16.78 12.59
CA VAL A 369 -10.89 -16.51 13.84
C VAL A 369 -11.51 -17.31 14.98
N CYS A 370 -10.69 -17.91 15.83
CA CYS A 370 -11.14 -18.76 16.93
C CYS A 370 -10.63 -18.20 18.26
N PRO A 371 -11.51 -18.01 19.26
CA PRO A 371 -11.10 -17.50 20.56
C PRO A 371 -10.33 -18.59 21.31
N VAL A 372 -9.32 -18.20 22.09
CA VAL A 372 -8.54 -19.08 22.94
C VAL A 372 -8.56 -18.55 24.36
N ASP A 373 -8.86 -19.41 25.33
CA ASP A 373 -8.86 -19.02 26.74
C ASP A 373 -7.49 -19.14 27.40
N ILE A 374 -7.38 -18.71 28.66
CA ILE A 374 -6.13 -18.78 29.43
C ILE A 374 -5.65 -20.20 29.76
N ALA A 375 -6.48 -21.23 29.58
CA ALA A 375 -6.06 -22.62 29.66
C ALA A 375 -5.61 -23.17 28.30
N ASN A 376 -5.51 -22.31 27.28
CA ASN A 376 -5.17 -22.64 25.90
C ASN A 376 -6.21 -23.53 25.20
N LYS A 377 -7.46 -23.48 25.64
CA LYS A 377 -8.59 -24.14 24.98
C LYS A 377 -9.13 -23.23 23.89
N GLU A 378 -9.21 -23.74 22.68
CA GLU A 378 -9.86 -23.07 21.56
C GLU A 378 -11.39 -23.28 21.62
N GLY A 379 -12.12 -22.19 21.40
CA GLY A 379 -13.58 -22.16 21.34
C GLY A 379 -14.14 -22.21 19.92
N THR A 380 -15.44 -22.01 19.81
CA THR A 380 -16.12 -21.93 18.51
C THR A 380 -15.63 -20.72 17.72
N CYS A 381 -15.19 -20.96 16.47
CA CYS A 381 -14.70 -19.93 15.58
C CYS A 381 -15.83 -19.04 15.04
N SER A 382 -15.46 -17.86 14.52
CA SER A 382 -16.36 -17.00 13.75
C SER A 382 -16.91 -17.71 12.51
N SER A 383 -17.96 -17.15 11.92
CA SER A 383 -18.28 -17.39 10.51
C SER A 383 -17.06 -17.09 9.65
N SER A 384 -16.86 -17.87 8.59
CA SER A 384 -15.78 -17.59 7.65
C SER A 384 -16.14 -16.44 6.72
N ILE A 385 -15.13 -15.67 6.31
CA ILE A 385 -15.24 -14.70 5.21
C ILE A 385 -14.36 -15.13 4.04
N THR A 386 -14.65 -14.59 2.86
CA THR A 386 -13.73 -14.64 1.72
C THR A 386 -13.02 -13.29 1.61
N ALA A 387 -11.69 -13.32 1.51
CA ALA A 387 -10.88 -12.14 1.18
C ALA A 387 -9.86 -12.51 0.10
N VAL A 388 -9.40 -11.53 -0.68
CA VAL A 388 -8.52 -11.78 -1.84
C VAL A 388 -7.13 -11.24 -1.56
N LYS A 389 -6.12 -12.11 -1.64
CA LYS A 389 -4.73 -11.65 -1.76
C LYS A 389 -4.55 -11.11 -3.18
N ARG A 390 -4.34 -9.81 -3.31
CA ARG A 390 -4.29 -9.09 -4.59
C ARG A 390 -2.87 -8.83 -5.02
N ASP A 391 -2.59 -9.06 -6.29
CA ASP A 391 -1.33 -8.67 -6.95
C ASP A 391 -1.49 -7.23 -7.38
N LEU A 392 -0.87 -6.31 -6.67
CA LEU A 392 -0.96 -4.87 -6.94
C LEU A 392 0.35 -4.33 -7.51
N ILE A 393 1.34 -5.18 -7.76
CA ILE A 393 2.64 -4.73 -8.28
C ILE A 393 2.52 -4.56 -9.79
N PRO A 394 2.77 -3.35 -10.34
CA PRO A 394 2.76 -3.17 -11.78
C PRO A 394 3.87 -3.96 -12.47
N PRO A 395 3.62 -4.44 -13.69
CA PRO A 395 4.68 -4.98 -14.52
C PRO A 395 5.72 -3.90 -14.83
N THR A 396 6.95 -4.35 -15.12
CA THR A 396 8.05 -3.44 -15.48
C THR A 396 7.67 -2.63 -16.73
N PRO A 397 7.96 -1.32 -16.80
CA PRO A 397 7.72 -0.57 -18.03
C PRO A 397 8.68 -1.00 -19.14
N VAL A 398 8.25 -0.89 -20.40
CA VAL A 398 9.16 -0.99 -21.55
C VAL A 398 10.10 0.21 -21.52
N ASP A 399 11.36 0.00 -21.19
CA ASP A 399 12.34 1.08 -21.06
C ASP A 399 12.83 1.58 -22.44
N THR A 400 13.32 0.66 -23.28
CA THR A 400 13.84 1.00 -24.61
C THR A 400 12.93 0.52 -25.73
N ILE A 401 12.34 1.49 -26.43
CA ILE A 401 11.66 1.31 -27.72
C ILE A 401 12.45 2.02 -28.81
N THR A 402 12.58 1.38 -29.96
CA THR A 402 13.22 1.91 -31.16
C THR A 402 12.21 2.02 -32.28
N VAL A 403 12.44 2.97 -33.19
CA VAL A 403 11.56 3.24 -34.32
C VAL A 403 12.38 3.31 -35.59
N LYS A 404 11.93 2.62 -36.63
CA LYS A 404 12.50 2.64 -37.97
C LYS A 404 11.37 2.88 -38.96
N THR A 405 11.51 3.88 -39.83
CA THR A 405 10.56 4.06 -40.93
C THR A 405 11.11 3.37 -42.16
N THR A 406 10.32 2.46 -42.74
CA THR A 406 10.70 1.69 -43.91
C THR A 406 9.88 2.12 -45.10
N TYR A 407 10.58 2.48 -46.18
CA TYR A 407 10.00 2.84 -47.47
C TYR A 407 10.37 1.75 -48.47
N PRO A 408 9.40 0.97 -48.97
CA PRO A 408 9.68 -0.05 -49.97
C PRO A 408 10.17 0.60 -51.27
N THR A 409 11.16 -0.02 -51.91
CA THR A 409 11.79 0.46 -53.16
C THR A 409 10.98 0.10 -54.40
N SER A 410 9.94 -0.72 -54.27
CA SER A 410 9.01 -1.09 -55.34
C SER A 410 7.62 -1.36 -54.76
N ALA A 411 6.59 -1.27 -55.60
CA ALA A 411 5.20 -1.57 -55.20
C ALA A 411 5.03 -3.03 -54.70
N ALA A 412 5.84 -3.96 -55.22
CA ALA A 412 5.85 -5.36 -54.79
C ALA A 412 6.45 -5.56 -53.38
N ALA A 413 7.31 -4.64 -52.91
CA ALA A 413 7.95 -4.70 -51.60
C ALA A 413 7.05 -4.19 -50.44
N GLY A 414 5.80 -3.78 -50.74
CA GLY A 414 4.78 -3.40 -49.77
C GLY A 414 4.48 -1.90 -49.75
N THR A 415 3.81 -1.42 -48.68
CA THR A 415 3.60 0.02 -48.45
C THR A 415 4.54 0.55 -47.36
N PRO A 416 4.82 1.86 -47.32
CA PRO A 416 5.57 2.46 -46.22
C PRO A 416 4.97 2.13 -44.85
N LYS A 417 5.84 1.97 -43.85
CA LYS A 417 5.46 1.63 -42.47
C LYS A 417 6.41 2.24 -41.44
N VAL A 418 5.89 2.44 -40.23
CA VAL A 418 6.67 2.73 -39.04
C VAL A 418 6.84 1.42 -38.25
N GLU A 419 8.06 0.92 -38.17
CA GLU A 419 8.42 -0.29 -37.44
C GLU A 419 8.92 0.08 -36.04
N LEU A 420 8.22 -0.39 -35.02
CA LEU A 420 8.59 -0.30 -33.63
C LEU A 420 9.27 -1.60 -33.20
N SER A 421 10.31 -1.51 -32.38
CA SER A 421 10.98 -2.67 -31.79
C SER A 421 11.39 -2.38 -30.36
N TRP A 422 11.08 -3.30 -29.44
CA TRP A 422 11.43 -3.18 -28.03
C TRP A 422 11.82 -4.53 -27.44
N ARG A 423 12.72 -4.49 -26.47
CA ARG A 423 13.06 -5.64 -25.63
C ARG A 423 12.37 -5.47 -24.28
N TYR A 424 11.69 -6.51 -23.84
CA TYR A 424 10.99 -6.54 -22.57
C TYR A 424 11.59 -7.61 -21.68
N THR A 425 11.76 -7.29 -20.40
CA THR A 425 12.12 -8.23 -19.33
C THR A 425 11.19 -7.92 -18.15
N ASP A 426 10.37 -8.89 -17.80
CA ASP A 426 9.49 -8.78 -16.65
C ASP A 426 10.25 -9.05 -15.35
N LEU A 427 10.45 -8.02 -14.55
CA LEU A 427 11.05 -8.15 -13.21
C LEU A 427 10.01 -8.40 -12.13
N ASP A 428 8.72 -8.26 -12.46
CA ASP A 428 7.69 -8.57 -11.49
C ASP A 428 7.60 -10.09 -11.30
N THR A 429 7.84 -10.53 -10.07
CA THR A 429 7.79 -11.94 -9.65
C THR A 429 6.57 -12.24 -8.79
N SER A 430 5.76 -11.23 -8.48
CA SER A 430 4.61 -11.32 -7.59
C SER A 430 3.50 -12.16 -8.21
N GLY A 431 3.11 -11.92 -9.46
CA GLY A 431 2.18 -12.80 -10.18
C GLY A 431 2.90 -13.84 -11.03
N ILE A 432 3.05 -15.10 -10.61
CA ILE A 432 3.31 -16.21 -11.56
C ILE A 432 2.00 -16.44 -12.30
N GLY A 433 1.92 -15.79 -13.46
CA GLY A 433 0.76 -15.72 -14.30
C GLY A 433 1.12 -15.76 -15.78
N ALA A 434 0.08 -15.86 -16.61
CA ALA A 434 0.20 -15.80 -18.06
C ALA A 434 1.06 -14.60 -18.49
N ALA A 435 1.76 -14.75 -19.61
CA ALA A 435 2.63 -13.71 -20.12
C ALA A 435 1.84 -12.38 -20.29
N PRO A 436 2.44 -11.23 -19.94
CA PRO A 436 1.73 -9.96 -19.94
C PRO A 436 1.33 -9.54 -21.35
N THR A 437 0.54 -8.50 -21.50
CA THR A 437 0.10 -7.98 -22.80
C THR A 437 0.65 -6.59 -23.04
N PHE A 438 1.21 -6.35 -24.22
CA PHE A 438 1.64 -5.02 -24.66
C PHE A 438 0.50 -4.26 -25.30
N TYR A 439 0.41 -2.97 -24.99
CA TYR A 439 -0.52 -2.02 -25.60
C TYR A 439 0.27 -0.93 -26.28
N VAL A 440 0.21 -0.92 -27.61
CA VAL A 440 0.86 0.10 -28.44
C VAL A 440 -0.13 1.21 -28.68
N THR A 441 0.30 2.44 -28.44
CA THR A 441 -0.53 3.65 -28.58
C THR A 441 0.19 4.73 -29.37
N ARG A 442 -0.59 5.59 -30.00
CA ARG A 442 -0.16 6.65 -30.92
C ARG A 442 -0.81 7.99 -30.57
N ALA A 443 -0.06 9.09 -30.67
CA ALA A 443 -0.59 10.45 -30.52
C ALA A 443 0.12 11.46 -31.44
N ILE A 444 -0.56 12.55 -31.79
CA ILE A 444 0.04 13.67 -32.55
C ILE A 444 0.99 14.53 -31.71
N THR A 445 0.87 14.47 -30.38
CA THR A 445 1.72 15.19 -29.44
C THR A 445 1.88 14.39 -28.15
N THR A 446 3.00 14.57 -27.45
CA THR A 446 3.26 13.93 -26.16
C THR A 446 2.50 14.56 -25.00
N GLY A 447 1.91 15.75 -25.20
CA GLY A 447 1.17 16.49 -24.18
C GLY A 447 -0.24 15.95 -23.88
N LEU A 448 -0.72 14.96 -24.63
CA LEU A 448 -2.02 14.32 -24.36
C LEU A 448 -1.93 13.37 -23.16
N LYS A 449 -2.99 13.32 -22.35
CA LYS A 449 -3.15 12.31 -21.30
C LYS A 449 -3.20 10.92 -21.91
N MET A 450 -2.69 9.89 -21.23
CA MET A 450 -2.53 8.54 -21.81
C MET A 450 -3.85 7.95 -22.35
N ASN A 451 -4.98 8.21 -21.68
CA ASN A 451 -6.31 7.78 -22.13
C ASN A 451 -6.81 8.50 -23.40
N GLN A 452 -6.14 9.55 -23.85
CA GLN A 452 -6.39 10.25 -25.11
C GLN A 452 -5.46 9.79 -26.24
N TRP A 453 -4.46 8.95 -25.95
CA TRP A 453 -3.66 8.32 -27.00
C TRP A 453 -4.47 7.23 -27.70
N THR A 454 -4.38 7.16 -29.02
CA THR A 454 -5.10 6.18 -29.82
C THR A 454 -4.43 4.81 -29.70
N PRO A 455 -5.13 3.76 -29.24
CA PRO A 455 -4.61 2.39 -29.29
C PRO A 455 -4.44 1.96 -30.75
N VAL A 456 -3.28 1.40 -31.09
CA VAL A 456 -2.99 0.89 -32.45
C VAL A 456 -2.71 -0.61 -32.46
N ALA A 457 -2.30 -1.20 -31.34
CA ALA A 457 -2.18 -2.65 -31.20
C ALA A 457 -2.30 -3.13 -29.76
N THR A 458 -2.72 -4.39 -29.62
CA THR A 458 -2.65 -5.19 -28.39
C THR A 458 -1.92 -6.49 -28.75
N ILE A 459 -0.79 -6.74 -28.11
CA ILE A 459 0.14 -7.81 -28.48
C ILE A 459 0.42 -8.65 -27.23
N PRO A 460 -0.10 -9.88 -27.13
CA PRO A 460 0.24 -10.78 -26.03
C PRO A 460 1.75 -11.06 -26.03
N ALA A 461 2.37 -11.02 -24.85
CA ALA A 461 3.72 -11.49 -24.72
C ALA A 461 3.75 -13.01 -24.81
N SER A 462 4.78 -13.56 -25.47
CA SER A 462 4.97 -15.02 -25.52
C SER A 462 5.83 -15.51 -24.36
N ARG A 463 6.66 -14.63 -23.80
CA ARG A 463 7.61 -14.89 -22.72
C ARG A 463 7.82 -13.63 -21.89
N ARG A 464 8.24 -13.81 -20.64
CA ARG A 464 8.64 -12.71 -19.72
C ARG A 464 9.83 -11.91 -20.24
N THR A 465 10.71 -12.56 -21.01
CA THR A 465 11.81 -11.88 -21.70
C THR A 465 11.71 -12.12 -23.20
N GLN A 466 11.49 -11.06 -23.98
CA GLN A 466 11.39 -11.17 -25.44
C GLN A 466 11.71 -9.86 -26.17
N LEU A 467 12.12 -10.01 -27.43
CA LEU A 467 12.15 -8.94 -28.41
C LEU A 467 10.82 -8.96 -29.17
N THR A 468 10.16 -7.81 -29.29
CA THR A 468 8.89 -7.68 -30.01
C THR A 468 9.00 -6.58 -31.04
N THR A 469 8.41 -6.82 -32.20
CA THR A 469 8.32 -5.84 -33.29
C THR A 469 6.86 -5.63 -33.68
N TYR A 470 6.53 -4.41 -34.08
CA TYR A 470 5.20 -4.04 -34.56
C TYR A 470 5.33 -3.03 -35.70
N ALA A 471 4.51 -3.18 -36.74
CA ALA A 471 4.48 -2.28 -37.88
C ALA A 471 3.15 -1.52 -37.91
N ASP A 472 3.22 -0.19 -37.79
CA ASP A 472 2.09 0.71 -37.98
C ASP A 472 2.14 1.36 -39.38
N ARG A 473 0.96 1.69 -39.93
CA ARG A 473 0.79 2.41 -41.19
C ARG A 473 -0.04 3.67 -40.96
N PRO A 474 0.52 4.69 -40.29
CA PRO A 474 -0.17 5.95 -40.08
C PRO A 474 -0.42 6.70 -41.41
N PRO A 475 -1.36 7.66 -41.42
CA PRO A 475 -1.53 8.58 -42.53
C PRO A 475 -0.22 9.28 -42.94
N VAL A 476 0.00 9.41 -44.24
CA VAL A 476 1.19 10.07 -44.83
C VAL A 476 1.17 11.57 -44.51
N GLY A 477 2.36 12.14 -44.27
CA GLY A 477 2.57 13.57 -44.03
C GLY A 477 2.47 14.00 -42.57
N THR A 478 2.06 13.11 -41.66
CA THR A 478 1.95 13.42 -40.23
C THR A 478 2.98 12.65 -39.42
N THR A 479 3.61 13.36 -38.48
CA THR A 479 4.46 12.70 -37.49
C THR A 479 3.66 12.34 -36.25
N TYR A 480 3.91 11.14 -35.73
CA TYR A 480 3.28 10.63 -34.53
C TYR A 480 4.32 10.26 -33.48
N TRP A 481 3.86 10.26 -32.23
CA TRP A 481 4.55 9.72 -31.08
C TRP A 481 3.95 8.37 -30.73
N TYR A 482 4.81 7.42 -30.37
CA TYR A 482 4.45 6.06 -29.99
C TYR A 482 4.88 5.76 -28.57
N ARG A 483 4.04 5.04 -27.84
CA ARG A 483 4.33 4.51 -26.51
C ARG A 483 3.83 3.08 -26.40
N VAL A 484 4.53 2.29 -25.59
CA VAL A 484 4.12 0.94 -25.21
C VAL A 484 3.87 0.92 -23.70
N GLN A 485 2.73 0.36 -23.31
CA GLN A 485 2.45 -0.03 -21.93
C GLN A 485 2.36 -1.54 -21.83
N VAL A 486 2.64 -2.07 -20.66
CA VAL A 486 2.50 -3.49 -20.35
C VAL A 486 1.36 -3.65 -19.35
N ARG A 487 0.54 -4.67 -19.54
CA ARG A 487 -0.49 -5.08 -18.59
C ARG A 487 -0.27 -6.52 -18.19
N ASP A 488 -0.24 -6.80 -16.89
CA ASP A 488 -0.17 -8.17 -16.40
C ASP A 488 -1.55 -8.85 -16.44
N ASN A 489 -1.62 -10.07 -15.92
CA ASN A 489 -2.85 -10.84 -15.85
C ASN A 489 -3.69 -10.56 -14.58
N ALA A 490 -3.17 -9.79 -13.63
CA ALA A 490 -3.89 -9.29 -12.46
C ALA A 490 -4.59 -7.94 -12.75
N GLY A 491 -4.29 -7.36 -13.90
CA GLY A 491 -4.86 -6.13 -14.41
C GLY A 491 -4.05 -4.88 -14.10
N ASN A 492 -2.86 -5.00 -13.51
CA ASN A 492 -1.99 -3.86 -13.26
C ASN A 492 -1.32 -3.40 -14.55
N TRP A 493 -1.03 -2.11 -14.60
CA TRP A 493 -0.46 -1.46 -15.77
C TRP A 493 0.88 -0.85 -15.44
N SER A 494 1.86 -1.09 -16.31
CA SER A 494 3.14 -0.41 -16.23
C SER A 494 2.98 1.09 -16.52
N ASN A 495 3.95 1.86 -16.04
CA ASN A 495 4.23 3.17 -16.59
C ASN A 495 4.42 3.07 -18.13
N PRO A 496 4.03 4.10 -18.89
CA PRO A 496 4.28 4.13 -20.32
C PRO A 496 5.79 4.21 -20.63
N SER A 497 6.19 3.58 -21.73
CA SER A 497 7.55 3.74 -22.27
C SER A 497 7.88 5.21 -22.56
N ARG A 498 9.17 5.49 -22.72
CA ARG A 498 9.59 6.77 -23.32
C ARG A 498 8.94 6.90 -24.70
N PRO A 499 8.40 8.08 -25.07
CA PRO A 499 7.78 8.27 -26.36
C PRO A 499 8.84 8.29 -27.46
N VAL A 500 8.58 7.59 -28.58
CA VAL A 500 9.41 7.64 -29.79
C VAL A 500 8.66 8.21 -30.97
N LYS A 501 9.38 8.88 -31.86
CA LYS A 501 8.81 9.67 -32.96
C LYS A 501 8.92 8.92 -34.28
N GLY A 502 7.81 8.74 -34.99
CA GLY A 502 7.78 8.08 -36.30
C GLY A 502 6.71 8.68 -37.22
N GLY A 503 6.95 8.66 -38.53
CA GLY A 503 6.02 9.21 -39.51
C GLY A 503 6.36 8.76 -40.92
N ILE A 504 5.34 8.63 -41.75
CA ILE A 504 5.48 8.32 -43.17
C ILE A 504 5.34 9.63 -43.94
N PHE A 505 6.25 9.90 -44.86
CA PHE A 505 6.23 11.07 -45.72
C PHE A 505 6.29 10.65 -47.18
N ASP A 506 5.73 11.47 -48.05
CA ASP A 506 5.89 11.25 -49.48
C ASP A 506 7.38 11.31 -49.87
N ARG A 507 7.82 10.28 -50.61
CA ARG A 507 9.17 10.16 -51.16
C ARG A 507 9.15 10.01 -52.67
N THR A 508 7.98 10.12 -53.29
CA THR A 508 7.84 10.12 -54.74
C THR A 508 8.61 11.33 -55.26
N PRO A 509 9.69 11.14 -56.05
CA PRO A 509 10.36 12.26 -56.67
C PRO A 509 9.35 13.00 -57.56
N PRO A 510 9.36 14.34 -57.57
CA PRO A 510 8.50 15.05 -58.50
C PRO A 510 8.90 14.70 -59.94
N THR A 511 7.92 14.76 -60.86
CA THR A 511 8.19 14.54 -62.28
C THR A 511 9.29 15.49 -62.75
N GLN A 512 10.30 14.94 -63.44
CA GLN A 512 11.41 15.71 -63.95
C GLN A 512 10.87 16.84 -64.85
N PRO A 513 11.27 18.11 -64.63
CA PRO A 513 10.88 19.18 -65.52
C PRO A 513 11.52 18.96 -66.90
N VAL A 514 10.70 19.04 -67.95
CA VAL A 514 11.17 18.93 -69.34
C VAL A 514 11.77 20.29 -69.75
N ILE A 515 13.04 20.27 -70.16
CA ILE A 515 13.62 21.36 -70.95
C ILE A 515 13.32 20.99 -72.40
N GLU A 516 12.34 21.67 -73.01
CA GLU A 516 12.03 21.44 -74.42
C GLU A 516 13.28 21.76 -75.25
N ASN A 517 13.84 20.73 -75.88
CA ASN A 517 14.95 20.89 -76.83
C ASN A 517 14.43 21.66 -78.03
N GLN A 518 14.68 22.96 -78.07
CA GLN A 518 14.56 23.71 -79.30
C GLN A 518 15.60 23.18 -80.29
N THR A 519 15.11 22.81 -81.47
CA THR A 519 15.90 22.29 -82.58
C THR A 519 16.93 23.31 -83.05
N LYS A 520 18.20 22.86 -83.11
CA LYS A 520 19.33 23.34 -83.93
C LYS A 520 20.21 24.51 -83.42
N THR A 521 21.51 24.24 -83.53
CA THR A 521 22.74 25.05 -83.31
C THR A 521 23.27 25.13 -81.86
N PRO A 522 24.39 24.43 -81.51
CA PRO A 522 24.81 24.19 -80.12
C PRO A 522 25.35 25.39 -79.32
N CYS A 523 25.43 26.59 -79.90
CA CYS A 523 26.18 27.71 -79.31
C CYS A 523 25.38 29.01 -79.13
N LEU A 524 24.08 29.04 -79.46
CA LEU A 524 23.26 30.26 -79.45
C LEU A 524 21.87 30.11 -78.80
N ALA A 525 21.51 28.91 -78.34
CA ALA A 525 20.21 28.70 -77.70
C ALA A 525 20.27 29.15 -76.24
N ALA A 526 19.62 30.28 -75.93
CA ALA A 526 19.37 30.68 -74.54
C ALA A 526 18.57 29.58 -73.83
N LEU A 527 18.85 29.36 -72.53
CA LEU A 527 18.00 28.52 -71.68
C LEU A 527 16.53 28.97 -71.81
N PRO A 528 15.55 28.05 -71.75
CA PRO A 528 14.15 28.46 -71.76
C PRO A 528 13.93 29.49 -70.65
N PRO A 529 13.29 30.63 -70.94
CA PRO A 529 13.22 31.75 -70.00
C PRO A 529 12.49 31.40 -68.71
N ARG A 530 11.68 30.33 -68.72
CA ARG A 530 10.97 29.83 -67.54
C ARG A 530 10.78 28.32 -67.61
N LEU A 531 11.02 27.64 -66.50
CA LEU A 531 10.60 26.26 -66.27
C LEU A 531 9.27 26.24 -65.51
N SER A 532 8.39 25.32 -65.91
CA SER A 532 7.09 25.08 -65.28
C SER A 532 7.07 23.72 -64.57
N PRO A 533 7.82 23.55 -63.46
CA PRO A 533 7.74 22.33 -62.67
C PRO A 533 6.33 22.14 -62.09
N PRO A 534 5.92 20.89 -61.78
CA PRO A 534 4.71 20.60 -61.02
C PRO A 534 4.61 21.41 -59.72
N ALA A 535 3.39 21.73 -59.29
CA ALA A 535 3.13 22.62 -58.15
C ALA A 535 3.64 22.10 -56.79
N ASP A 536 3.88 20.80 -56.68
CA ASP A 536 4.45 20.11 -55.51
C ASP A 536 5.99 20.26 -55.43
N VAL A 537 6.66 20.69 -56.50
CA VAL A 537 8.11 20.93 -56.51
C VAL A 537 8.49 22.12 -55.61
N LYS A 538 9.26 21.85 -54.55
CA LYS A 538 9.77 22.89 -53.64
C LYS A 538 11.09 23.52 -54.09
N GLN A 539 11.86 22.80 -54.91
CA GLN A 539 13.17 23.25 -55.36
C GLN A 539 13.49 22.66 -56.74
N VAL A 540 14.02 23.50 -57.63
CA VAL A 540 14.65 23.09 -58.89
C VAL A 540 16.14 23.34 -58.76
N VAL A 541 16.96 22.36 -59.15
CA VAL A 541 18.42 22.46 -59.09
C VAL A 541 18.95 22.38 -60.52
N LEU A 542 19.58 23.46 -60.97
CA LEU A 542 20.18 23.54 -62.31
C LEU A 542 21.66 23.18 -62.24
N TYR A 543 22.04 22.19 -63.04
CA TYR A 543 23.43 21.79 -63.25
C TYR A 543 23.84 22.08 -64.69
N ARG A 544 25.13 22.32 -64.94
CA ARG A 544 25.72 22.43 -66.28
C ARG A 544 26.96 21.55 -66.41
N SER A 545 27.21 21.03 -67.61
CA SER A 545 28.44 20.33 -67.98
C SER A 545 28.88 20.81 -69.36
N LEU A 546 30.18 20.88 -69.61
CA LEU A 546 30.77 21.20 -70.90
C LEU A 546 31.57 20.00 -71.39
N ASN A 547 31.26 19.50 -72.59
CA ASN A 547 32.04 18.46 -73.28
C ASN A 547 32.40 17.25 -72.39
N GLY A 548 31.45 16.74 -71.61
CA GLY A 548 31.66 15.57 -70.75
C GLY A 548 32.40 15.84 -69.43
N SER A 549 32.67 17.11 -69.10
CA SER A 549 33.18 17.50 -67.78
C SER A 549 32.17 17.16 -66.67
N PRO A 550 32.60 17.02 -65.40
CA PRO A 550 31.67 16.84 -64.28
C PRO A 550 30.59 17.92 -64.25
N TRP A 551 29.37 17.54 -63.89
CA TRP A 551 28.25 18.47 -63.72
C TRP A 551 28.54 19.45 -62.58
N VAL A 552 28.50 20.74 -62.87
CA VAL A 552 28.68 21.82 -61.90
C VAL A 552 27.31 22.40 -61.56
N LEU A 553 27.03 22.56 -60.26
CA LEU A 553 25.83 23.23 -59.77
C LEU A 553 25.86 24.70 -60.22
N VAL A 554 24.88 25.11 -61.01
CA VAL A 554 24.70 26.51 -61.42
C VAL A 554 23.96 27.27 -60.34
N LYS A 555 22.73 26.83 -60.01
CA LYS A 555 21.87 27.51 -59.05
C LYS A 555 20.75 26.61 -58.54
N ARG A 556 20.29 26.90 -57.33
CA ARG A 556 19.07 26.33 -56.75
C ARG A 556 17.96 27.38 -56.78
N PHE A 557 16.81 27.00 -57.30
CA PHE A 557 15.64 27.85 -57.44
C PHE A 557 14.51 27.33 -56.56
N ARG A 558 13.75 28.23 -55.95
CA ARG A 558 12.46 27.91 -55.34
C ARG A 558 11.39 28.36 -56.32
N PRO A 559 10.59 27.44 -56.89
CA PRO A 559 9.50 27.83 -57.76
C PRO A 559 8.53 28.77 -57.02
N SER A 560 8.03 29.77 -57.73
CA SER A 560 7.07 30.71 -57.17
C SER A 560 6.03 31.08 -58.22
N ALA A 561 4.81 31.38 -57.76
CA ALA A 561 3.80 32.04 -58.55
C ALA A 561 3.88 33.55 -58.26
N THR A 562 3.78 34.38 -59.29
CA THR A 562 3.56 35.82 -59.13
C THR A 562 2.18 36.14 -59.69
N LYS A 563 1.65 37.33 -59.41
CA LYS A 563 0.33 37.75 -59.93
C LYS A 563 0.22 37.68 -61.47
N VAL A 564 1.35 37.66 -62.18
CA VAL A 564 1.42 37.75 -63.65
C VAL A 564 1.94 36.46 -64.29
N LYS A 565 2.51 35.52 -63.51
CA LYS A 565 3.09 34.28 -64.05
C LYS A 565 2.64 33.05 -63.26
N PRO A 566 2.27 31.95 -63.94
CA PRO A 566 1.96 30.68 -63.28
C PRO A 566 3.18 30.14 -62.52
N PHE A 567 2.94 29.23 -61.58
CA PHE A 567 3.98 28.64 -60.74
C PHE A 567 5.16 28.13 -61.58
N GLY A 568 6.36 28.64 -61.29
CA GLY A 568 7.55 28.22 -62.02
C GLY A 568 8.82 28.92 -61.60
N VAL A 569 9.88 28.71 -62.38
CA VAL A 569 11.21 29.26 -62.15
C VAL A 569 11.64 30.04 -63.38
N ASP A 570 11.85 31.35 -63.25
CA ASP A 570 12.49 32.14 -64.30
C ASP A 570 13.98 31.79 -64.36
N LEU A 571 14.45 31.37 -65.53
CA LEU A 571 15.86 31.21 -65.82
C LEU A 571 16.29 32.47 -66.57
N VAL A 572 17.16 33.27 -65.97
CA VAL A 572 17.85 34.34 -66.68
C VAL A 572 19.24 33.87 -67.04
N ASP A 573 19.63 34.16 -68.28
CA ASP A 573 20.91 33.74 -68.87
C ASP A 573 22.13 34.29 -68.10
N THR A 574 21.94 35.36 -67.32
CA THR A 574 22.95 35.89 -66.39
C THR A 574 23.37 34.93 -65.27
N TYR A 575 22.64 33.82 -65.05
CA TYR A 575 23.09 32.75 -64.16
C TYR A 575 24.21 31.90 -64.78
N VAL A 576 24.54 32.17 -66.05
CA VAL A 576 25.67 31.64 -66.79
C VAL A 576 26.68 32.80 -66.93
N PRO A 577 27.84 32.78 -66.25
CA PRO A 577 28.89 33.75 -66.53
C PRO A 577 29.27 33.69 -68.01
N ALA A 578 29.41 34.84 -68.67
CA ALA A 578 29.93 34.93 -70.03
C ALA A 578 31.26 34.18 -70.11
N GLN A 579 31.39 33.26 -71.07
CA GLN A 579 32.67 32.64 -71.32
C GLN A 579 33.54 33.62 -72.10
N THR A 580 34.65 34.03 -71.52
CA THR A 580 35.79 34.47 -72.32
C THR A 580 36.31 33.23 -73.03
N ASN A 581 36.19 33.19 -74.36
CA ASN A 581 36.85 32.19 -75.18
C ASN A 581 38.33 32.17 -74.79
N ALA A 582 38.79 31.05 -74.23
CA ALA A 582 40.22 30.76 -74.08
C ALA A 582 40.62 29.83 -75.22
#